data_AF-W1XLZ5-F1
#
_entry.id   AF-W1XLZ5-F1
#
_cell.length_a   1.000
_cell.length_b   1.000
_cell.length_c   1.000
_cell.angle_alpha   90.00
_cell.angle_beta   90.00
_cell.angle_gamma   90.00
#
_symmetry.space_group_name_H-M   'P 1'
#
loop_
_entity.id
_entity.type
_entity.pdbx_description
1 polymer ?
#
loop_
_entity_poly.entity_id
_entity_poly.type
_entity_poly.pdbx_seq_one_letter_code
_entity_poly.pdbx_strand_id
1 'polypeptide(L)' 'EDKKSAFRFHHISTDEVYGDLHSTDDFFTETTPYAPSSPYSASKASSDHLVRAWLRTYGLPTLITNCS' A
#
# COMPACT_ATOMS: atom_id res chain seq x y z
N GLU A 1 22.82 -8.15 16.56
CA GLU A 1 22.10 -6.95 16.09
C GLU A 1 21.71 -7.04 14.62
N ASP A 2 22.51 -7.70 13.78
CA ASP A 2 22.34 -7.83 12.32
C ASP A 2 20.96 -8.30 11.85
N LYS A 3 20.33 -9.25 12.57
CA LYS A 3 18.98 -9.72 12.20
C LYS A 3 17.91 -8.62 12.32
N LYS A 4 18.07 -7.70 13.28
CA LYS A 4 17.13 -6.60 13.51
C LYS A 4 17.28 -5.52 12.45
N SER A 5 18.51 -5.19 12.05
CA SER A 5 18.77 -4.21 10.98
C SER A 5 18.39 -4.75 9.59
N ALA A 6 18.52 -6.06 9.38
CA ALA A 6 18.12 -6.73 8.14
C ALA A 6 16.60 -6.99 8.03
N PHE A 7 15.85 -6.89 9.13
CA PHE A 7 14.42 -7.20 9.14
C PHE A 7 13.62 -6.28 8.21
N ARG A 8 12.64 -6.84 7.49
CA ARG A 8 11.68 -6.10 6.67
C ARG A 8 10.29 -6.68 6.87
N PHE A 9 9.29 -5.82 6.97
CA PHE A 9 7.88 -6.18 6.94
C PHE A 9 7.31 -5.84 5.55
N HIS A 10 7.10 -6.85 4.70
CA HIS A 10 6.57 -6.65 3.36
C HIS A 10 5.06 -6.88 3.34
N HIS A 11 4.30 -5.82 3.12
CA HIS A 11 2.85 -5.84 2.97
C HIS A 11 2.46 -5.98 1.49
N ILE A 12 1.72 -7.05 1.17
CA ILE A 12 1.18 -7.28 -0.18
C ILE A 12 -0.23 -6.72 -0.23
N SER A 13 -0.46 -5.83 -1.20
CA SER A 13 -1.72 -5.14 -1.43
C SER A 13 -2.11 -5.20 -2.90
N THR A 14 -3.16 -4.48 -3.27
CA THR A 14 -3.80 -4.52 -4.59
C THR A 14 -3.81 -3.12 -5.20
N ASP A 15 -3.83 -3.02 -6.51
CA ASP A 15 -4.09 -1.81 -7.27
C ASP A 15 -5.51 -1.24 -7.07
N GLU A 16 -6.50 -2.05 -6.67
CA GLU A 16 -7.87 -1.58 -6.39
C GLU A 16 -7.93 -0.48 -5.30
N VAL A 17 -6.87 -0.30 -4.51
CA VAL A 17 -6.78 0.82 -3.55
C VAL A 17 -6.78 2.18 -4.25
N TYR A 18 -6.37 2.24 -5.52
CA TYR A 18 -6.35 3.44 -6.35
C TYR A 18 -7.70 3.75 -7.02
N GLY A 19 -8.68 2.85 -6.92
CA GLY A 19 -10.00 3.02 -7.52
C GLY A 19 -10.06 2.53 -8.96
N ASP A 20 -10.81 3.25 -9.80
CA ASP A 20 -11.08 2.90 -11.19
C ASP A 20 -10.31 3.81 -12.15
N LEU A 21 -9.86 3.25 -13.29
CA LEU A 21 -9.33 4.03 -14.41
C LEU A 21 -10.47 4.43 -15.35
N HIS A 22 -10.42 5.66 -15.88
CA HIS A 22 -11.47 6.19 -16.75
C HIS A 22 -11.10 6.12 -18.25
N SER A 23 -9.83 5.86 -18.57
CA SER A 23 -9.31 5.64 -19.93
C SER A 23 -8.40 4.42 -19.98
N THR A 24 -8.29 3.78 -21.14
CA THR A 24 -7.35 2.67 -21.38
C THR A 24 -5.89 3.11 -21.43
N ASP A 25 -5.64 4.41 -21.62
CA ASP A 25 -4.30 5.00 -21.68
C ASP A 25 -3.81 5.48 -20.30
N ASP A 26 -4.68 5.41 -19.27
CA ASP A 26 -4.33 5.79 -17.91
C ASP A 26 -3.66 4.61 -17.19
N PHE A 27 -2.71 4.91 -16.30
CA PHE A 27 -2.05 3.91 -15.47
C PHE A 27 -1.94 4.39 -14.03
N PHE A 28 -2.04 3.45 -13.09
CA PHE A 28 -1.72 3.75 -11.70
C PHE A 28 -0.21 3.92 -11.51
N THR A 29 0.13 4.84 -10.61
CA THR A 29 1.49 5.08 -10.14
C THR A 29 1.50 4.99 -8.61
N GLU A 30 2.67 4.83 -7.99
CA GLU A 30 2.79 4.80 -6.53
C GLU A 30 2.37 6.12 -5.86
N THR A 31 2.22 7.18 -6.64
CA THR A 31 1.72 8.49 -6.19
C THR A 31 0.24 8.72 -6.47
N THR A 32 -0.44 7.78 -7.14
CA THR A 32 -1.89 7.88 -7.38
C THR A 32 -2.64 7.92 -6.05
N PRO A 33 -3.59 8.87 -5.87
CA PRO A 33 -4.40 8.94 -4.66
C PRO A 33 -5.22 7.67 -4.44
N TYR A 34 -5.48 7.35 -3.17
CA TYR A 34 -6.34 6.21 -2.83
C TYR A 34 -7.80 6.62 -3.02
N ALA A 35 -8.57 5.79 -3.74
CA ALA A 35 -9.98 6.02 -4.03
C ALA A 35 -10.77 4.69 -4.15
N PRO A 36 -10.77 3.84 -3.10
CA PRO A 36 -11.33 2.49 -3.18
C PRO A 36 -12.87 2.48 -3.37
N SER A 37 -13.35 1.63 -4.28
CA SER A 37 -14.77 1.54 -4.68
C SER A 37 -15.55 0.40 -4.01
N SER A 38 -14.90 -0.48 -3.23
CA SER A 38 -15.51 -1.68 -2.62
C SER A 38 -15.11 -1.87 -1.15
N PRO A 39 -15.89 -2.61 -0.33
CA PRO A 39 -15.49 -2.92 1.05
C PRO A 39 -14.14 -3.66 1.13
N TYR A 40 -13.83 -4.49 0.13
CA TYR A 40 -12.56 -5.19 0.01
C TYR A 40 -11.39 -4.20 -0.22
N SER A 41 -11.48 -3.37 -1.27
CA SER A 41 -10.44 -2.39 -1.60
C SER A 41 -10.29 -1.32 -0.51
N ALA A 42 -11.37 -0.92 0.14
CA ALA A 42 -11.33 0.00 1.29
C ALA A 42 -10.60 -0.62 2.49
N SER A 43 -10.77 -1.92 2.71
CA SER A 43 -10.04 -2.66 3.76
C SER A 43 -8.55 -2.73 3.45
N LYS A 44 -8.18 -2.96 2.18
CA LYS A 44 -6.78 -2.97 1.71
C LYS A 44 -6.12 -1.58 1.79
N ALA A 45 -6.83 -0.55 1.35
CA ALA A 45 -6.41 0.84 1.47
C ALA A 45 -6.15 1.22 2.94
N SER A 46 -7.05 0.82 3.84
CA SER A 46 -6.91 1.04 5.27
C SER A 46 -5.70 0.29 5.86
N SER A 47 -5.45 -0.96 5.43
CA SER A 47 -4.27 -1.71 5.90
C SER A 47 -2.96 -1.06 5.43
N ASP A 48 -2.89 -0.55 4.20
CA ASP A 48 -1.72 0.17 3.69
C ASP A 48 -1.43 1.42 4.55
N HIS A 49 -2.48 2.18 4.92
CA HIS A 49 -2.33 3.34 5.79
C HIS A 49 -1.77 2.97 7.16
N LEU A 50 -2.25 1.89 7.77
CA LEU A 50 -1.72 1.40 9.06
C LEU A 50 -0.24 1.01 8.95
N VAL A 51 0.15 0.31 7.88
CA VAL A 51 1.54 -0.11 7.64
C VAL A 51 2.45 1.12 7.52
N ARG A 52 2.07 2.12 6.71
CA ARG A 52 2.84 3.36 6.56
C ARG A 52 2.92 4.14 7.88
N ALA A 53 1.84 4.18 8.65
CA ALA A 53 1.82 4.84 9.96
C ALA A 53 2.76 4.15 10.95
N TRP A 54 2.86 2.81 10.94
CA TRP A 54 3.80 2.07 11.78
C TRP A 54 5.26 2.41 11.48
N LEU A 55 5.63 2.51 10.20
CA LEU A 55 6.96 3.00 9.81
C LEU A 55 7.19 4.43 10.30
N ARG A 56 6.25 5.34 10.02
CA ARG A 56 6.38 6.77 10.34
C ARG A 56 6.51 7.01 11.85
N THR A 57 5.71 6.33 12.66
CA THR A 57 5.59 6.59 14.09
C THR A 57 6.60 5.80 14.92
N TYR A 58 6.89 4.56 14.54
CA TYR A 58 7.66 3.63 15.38
C TYR A 58 8.92 3.08 14.69
N GLY A 59 9.20 3.49 13.45
CA GLY A 59 10.39 3.06 12.73
C GLY A 59 10.38 1.58 12.31
N LEU A 60 9.21 0.94 12.26
CA LEU A 60 9.09 -0.42 11.74
C LEU A 60 9.50 -0.43 10.25
N PRO A 61 10.50 -1.20 9.81
CA PRO A 61 10.97 -1.15 8.42
C PRO A 61 9.99 -1.87 7.48
N THR A 62 9.05 -1.12 6.91
CA THR A 62 7.98 -1.65 6.05
C THR A 62 8.22 -1.43 4.56
N LEU A 63 7.72 -2.33 3.73
CA LEU A 63 7.59 -2.21 2.27
C LEU A 63 6.14 -2.53 1.88
N ILE A 64 5.60 -1.82 0.89
CA ILE A 64 4.25 -2.09 0.34
C ILE A 64 4.39 -2.31 -1.16
N THR A 65 3.72 -3.33 -1.68
CA THR A 65 3.55 -3.54 -3.12
C THR A 65 2.07 -3.64 -3.45
N ASN A 66 1.61 -2.86 -4.42
CA ASN A 66 0.27 -2.91 -4.99
C ASN A 66 0.39 -3.52 -6.39
N CYS A 67 -0.24 -4.68 -6.62
CA CYS A 67 -0.23 -5.35 -7.93
C CYS A 67 -1.61 -5.31 -8.59
N SER A 68 -1.59 -5.31 -9.93
CA SER A 68 -2.74 -5.47 -10.83
C SER A 68 -2.86 -6.93 -11.27
#